data_AF-A0A7K2VQ24-F1
#
_entry.id   AF-A0A7K2VQ24-F1
#
_cell.length_a   1.000
_cell.length_b   1.000
_cell.length_c   1.000
_cell.angle_alpha   90.00
_cell.angle_beta   90.00
_cell.angle_gamma   90.00
#
_symmetry.space_group_name_H-M   'P 1'
#
loop_
_entity.id
_entity.type
_entity.pdbx_description
1 polymer ?
#
loop_
_entity_poly.entity_id
_entity_poly.type
_entity_poly.pdbx_seq_one_letter_code
_entity_poly.pdbx_strand_id
1 'polypeptide(L)'
;MSPASPEPFPASSALPLPRPRRPLGPAPGAARHWYEGVLGWETAPGAPLRLVTGVRFDVLDVPAEAGAVALRHLAPGSPAALAGGRMRLLVAAGSAEELPGLLDWLEWGALALDLR
;
A
#
# COMPACT_ATOMS: atom_id res chain seq x y z
N MET A 1 61.54 -13.02 3.79
CA MET A 1 60.19 -13.19 3.22
C MET A 1 59.18 -12.75 4.28
N SER A 2 58.60 -11.56 4.14
CA SER A 2 57.54 -11.07 5.06
C SER A 2 56.20 -11.68 4.67
N PRO A 3 55.33 -12.06 5.62
CA PRO A 3 53.96 -12.45 5.30
C PRO A 3 53.13 -11.20 4.95
N ALA A 4 52.37 -11.28 3.87
CA ALA A 4 51.41 -10.25 3.49
C ALA A 4 50.29 -10.18 4.53
N SER A 5 50.02 -8.99 5.06
CA SER A 5 48.86 -8.73 5.91
C SER A 5 47.57 -8.98 5.11
N PRO A 6 46.54 -9.63 5.69
CA PRO A 6 45.26 -9.74 5.03
C PRO A 6 44.61 -8.35 4.97
N GLU A 7 44.35 -7.88 3.75
CA GLU A 7 43.55 -6.68 3.51
C GLU A 7 42.18 -6.83 4.20
N PRO A 8 41.70 -5.80 4.91
CA PRO A 8 40.38 -5.86 5.53
C PRO A 8 39.30 -5.95 4.44
N PHE A 9 38.43 -6.96 4.54
CA PHE A 9 37.24 -7.03 3.72
C PHE A 9 36.44 -5.74 3.89
N PRO A 10 35.95 -5.11 2.81
CA PRO A 10 35.13 -3.92 2.93
C PRO A 10 33.94 -4.26 3.83
N ALA A 11 33.75 -3.48 4.88
CA ALA A 11 32.59 -3.58 5.75
C ALA A 11 31.36 -3.56 4.85
N SER A 12 30.55 -4.63 4.92
CA SER A 12 29.28 -4.73 4.22
C SER A 12 28.49 -3.47 4.53
N SER A 13 28.43 -2.56 3.55
CA SER A 13 27.67 -1.33 3.69
C SER A 13 26.24 -1.79 3.91
N ALA A 14 25.73 -1.59 5.13
CA ALA A 14 24.36 -1.89 5.45
C ALA A 14 23.52 -1.07 4.46
N LEU A 15 22.99 -1.75 3.43
CA LEU A 15 22.05 -1.15 2.51
C LEU A 15 21.01 -0.44 3.38
N PRO A 16 20.70 0.84 3.13
CA PRO A 16 19.75 1.57 3.94
C PRO A 16 18.42 0.83 3.87
N LEU A 17 18.14 0.02 4.89
CA LEU A 17 16.86 -0.64 5.01
C LEU A 17 15.84 0.49 5.09
N PRO A 18 14.83 0.52 4.21
CA PRO A 18 13.81 1.56 4.26
C PRO A 18 13.20 1.52 5.67
N ARG A 19 13.17 2.69 6.32
CA ARG A 19 12.63 2.85 7.67
C ARG A 19 11.24 2.20 7.75
N PRO A 20 10.88 1.59 8.91
CA PRO A 20 9.59 0.92 9.05
C PRO A 20 8.46 1.81 8.53
N ARG A 21 7.71 1.32 7.54
CA ARG A 21 6.57 2.00 6.89
C ARG A 21 5.32 2.04 7.79
N ARG A 22 5.52 2.09 9.11
CA ARG A 22 4.48 1.95 10.13
C ARG A 22 4.40 3.28 10.88
N PRO A 23 3.19 3.75 11.25
CA PRO A 23 3.06 4.89 12.13
C PRO A 23 3.93 4.71 13.37
N LEU A 24 4.87 5.63 13.59
CA LEU A 24 5.70 5.63 14.79
C LEU A 24 4.82 5.98 16.00
N GLY A 25 4.51 4.96 16.80
CA GLY A 25 4.03 5.09 18.18
C GLY A 25 2.53 5.34 18.38
N PRO A 26 2.02 5.07 19.60
CA PRO A 26 0.60 5.18 19.96
C PRO A 26 0.14 6.63 20.21
N ALA A 27 0.97 7.64 19.94
CA ALA A 27 0.63 9.02 20.25
C ALA A 27 -0.56 9.49 19.38
N PRO A 28 -1.58 10.14 19.98
CA PRO A 28 -2.68 10.72 19.23
C PRO A 28 -2.16 11.62 18.09
N GLY A 29 -2.57 11.35 16.86
CA GLY A 29 -2.17 12.13 15.69
C GLY A 29 -0.83 11.75 15.03
N ALA A 30 -0.01 10.88 15.63
CA ALA A 30 1.27 10.46 15.03
C ALA A 30 1.08 9.79 13.65
N ALA A 31 0.02 8.99 13.50
CA ALA A 31 -0.32 8.39 12.22
C ALA A 31 -0.70 9.44 11.16
N ARG A 32 -1.50 10.45 11.51
CA ARG A 32 -1.87 11.54 10.59
C ARG A 32 -0.62 12.29 10.12
N HIS A 33 0.23 12.70 11.06
CA HIS A 33 1.49 13.37 10.73
C HIS A 33 2.41 12.53 9.84
N TRP A 34 2.46 11.22 10.05
CA TRP A 34 3.26 10.33 9.22
C TRP A 34 2.73 10.25 7.78
N TYR A 35 1.42 10.07 7.59
CA TYR A 35 0.84 10.03 6.24
C TYR A 35 0.99 11.36 5.52
N GLU A 36 0.67 12.48 6.18
CA GLU A 36 0.74 13.81 5.56
C GLU A 36 2.18 14.26 5.34
N GLY A 37 3.04 14.13 6.36
CA GLY A 37 4.40 14.67 6.33
C GLY A 37 5.44 13.77 5.67
N VAL A 38 5.32 12.45 5.82
CA VAL A 38 6.31 11.50 5.27
C VAL A 38 5.87 10.95 3.92
N LEU A 39 4.60 10.59 3.78
CA LEU A 39 4.07 10.03 2.52
C LEU A 39 3.44 11.08 1.60
N GLY A 40 3.14 12.28 2.10
CA GLY A 40 2.44 13.31 1.32
C GLY A 40 1.01 12.91 0.98
N TRP A 41 0.39 12.02 1.76
CA TRP A 41 -0.97 11.54 1.55
C TRP A 41 -1.93 12.38 2.37
N GLU A 42 -2.96 12.88 1.71
CA GLU A 42 -3.95 13.75 2.33
C GLU A 42 -4.87 12.94 3.26
N THR A 43 -5.17 13.50 4.43
CA THR A 43 -6.10 12.88 5.40
C THR A 43 -7.32 13.77 5.62
N ALA A 44 -8.49 13.14 5.77
CA ALA A 44 -9.70 13.86 6.12
C ALA A 44 -9.70 14.21 7.63
N PRO A 45 -10.34 15.32 8.02
CA PRO A 45 -10.45 15.70 9.43
C PRO A 45 -11.30 14.70 10.23
N GLY A 46 -11.04 14.64 11.55
CA GLY A 46 -11.79 13.82 12.51
C GLY A 46 -11.12 12.50 12.91
N ALA A 47 -11.87 11.71 13.69
CA ALA A 47 -11.51 10.35 14.12
C ALA A 47 -12.65 9.37 13.70
N PRO A 48 -12.35 8.12 13.32
CA PRO A 48 -11.01 7.56 13.10
C PRO A 48 -10.28 8.25 11.93
N LEU A 49 -8.97 8.04 11.84
CA LEU A 49 -8.14 8.56 10.74
C LEU A 49 -8.64 8.02 9.40
N ARG A 50 -8.85 8.92 8.43
CA ARG A 50 -9.28 8.59 7.06
C ARG A 50 -8.32 9.22 6.07
N LEU A 51 -7.94 8.47 5.04
CA LEU A 51 -7.13 8.96 3.92
C LEU A 51 -8.06 9.37 2.78
N VAL A 52 -7.69 10.43 2.05
CA VAL A 52 -8.40 10.87 0.85
C VAL A 52 -7.91 10.03 -0.34
N THR A 53 -8.85 9.37 -1.03
CA THR A 53 -8.60 8.62 -2.27
C THR A 53 -8.84 9.53 -3.49
N GLY A 54 -8.41 9.12 -4.69
CA GLY A 54 -8.57 9.88 -5.93
C GLY A 54 -7.46 10.91 -6.19
N VAL A 55 -6.63 11.21 -5.19
CA VAL A 55 -5.57 12.23 -5.31
C VAL A 55 -4.20 11.60 -5.58
N ARG A 56 -3.76 10.71 -4.68
CA ARG A 56 -2.45 10.02 -4.76
C ARG A 56 -2.56 8.55 -5.09
N PHE A 57 -3.69 7.96 -4.73
CA PHE A 57 -4.04 6.57 -4.96
C PHE A 57 -5.55 6.43 -4.90
N ASP A 58 -6.05 5.38 -5.53
CA ASP A 58 -7.41 4.90 -5.31
C ASP A 58 -7.40 3.60 -4.52
N VAL A 59 -8.58 3.21 -4.06
CA VAL A 59 -8.78 1.96 -3.33
C VAL A 59 -9.82 1.15 -4.06
N LEU A 60 -9.49 -0.11 -4.32
CA LEU A 60 -10.45 -1.11 -4.74
C LEU A 60 -10.82 -1.98 -3.54
N ASP A 61 -12.09 -1.94 -3.12
CA ASP A 61 -12.57 -2.73 -1.99
C ASP A 61 -13.34 -3.97 -2.48
N VAL A 62 -12.75 -5.14 -2.21
CA VAL A 62 -13.16 -6.45 -2.72
C VAL A 62 -13.45 -7.44 -1.60
N PRO A 63 -14.20 -8.54 -1.84
CA PRO A 63 -14.29 -9.64 -0.90
C PRO A 63 -12.91 -10.18 -0.53
N ALA A 64 -12.67 -10.46 0.76
CA ALA A 64 -11.34 -10.83 1.26
C ALA A 64 -10.72 -12.03 0.54
N GLU A 65 -11.53 -13.04 0.19
CA GLU A 65 -11.07 -14.23 -0.51
C GLU A 65 -10.60 -13.90 -1.93
N ALA A 66 -11.40 -13.12 -2.68
CA ALA A 66 -11.04 -12.67 -4.02
C ALA A 66 -9.78 -11.77 -4.00
N GLY A 67 -9.70 -10.85 -3.04
CA GLY A 67 -8.53 -10.01 -2.84
C GLY A 67 -7.27 -10.80 -2.50
N ALA A 68 -7.38 -11.85 -1.68
CA ALA A 68 -6.25 -12.71 -1.34
C ALA A 68 -5.70 -13.47 -2.56
N VAL A 69 -6.57 -13.85 -3.50
CA VAL A 69 -6.14 -14.42 -4.79
C VAL A 69 -5.47 -13.34 -5.64
N ALA A 70 -6.07 -12.15 -5.75
CA ALA A 70 -5.52 -11.03 -6.51
C ALA A 70 -4.12 -10.60 -6.02
N LEU A 71 -3.88 -10.60 -4.70
CA LEU A 71 -2.57 -10.28 -4.12
C LEU A 71 -1.43 -11.16 -4.63
N ARG A 72 -1.72 -12.40 -5.03
CA ARG A 72 -0.70 -13.32 -5.59
C ARG A 72 -0.14 -12.84 -6.93
N HIS A 73 -0.87 -11.97 -7.61
CA HIS A 73 -0.46 -11.37 -8.88
C HIS A 73 0.24 -10.01 -8.68
N LEU A 74 0.30 -9.49 -7.45
CA LEU A 74 1.00 -8.26 -7.13
C LEU A 74 2.43 -8.53 -6.67
N ALA A 75 3.25 -7.48 -6.69
CA ALA A 75 4.61 -7.55 -6.18
C ALA A 75 4.65 -7.92 -4.68
N PRO A 76 5.66 -8.70 -4.24
CA PRO A 76 5.88 -8.94 -2.82
C PRO A 76 5.97 -7.63 -2.03
N GLY A 77 5.19 -7.52 -0.95
CA GLY A 77 5.13 -6.31 -0.12
C GLY A 77 4.19 -5.22 -0.64
N SER A 78 3.34 -5.51 -1.63
CA SER A 78 2.26 -4.62 -2.03
C SER A 78 1.32 -4.30 -0.86
N PRO A 79 0.93 -3.03 -0.69
CA PRO A 79 0.08 -2.62 0.42
C PRO A 79 -1.37 -3.09 0.24
N ALA A 80 -1.94 -3.65 1.30
CA ALA A 80 -3.36 -3.98 1.37
C ALA A 80 -3.86 -3.82 2.82
N ALA A 81 -5.16 -3.56 2.98
CA ALA A 81 -5.83 -3.56 4.27
C ALA A 81 -6.93 -4.62 4.29
N LEU A 82 -7.02 -5.39 5.37
CA LEU A 82 -8.05 -6.41 5.57
C LEU A 82 -8.89 -6.04 6.80
N ALA A 83 -10.20 -5.86 6.62
CA ALA A 83 -11.12 -5.54 7.71
C ALA A 83 -12.55 -5.98 7.37
N GLY A 84 -13.24 -6.65 8.30
CA GLY A 84 -14.66 -6.97 8.16
C GLY A 84 -14.99 -7.86 6.95
N GLY A 85 -14.15 -8.85 6.63
CA GLY A 85 -14.35 -9.75 5.47
C GLY A 85 -14.05 -9.10 4.11
N ARG A 86 -13.51 -7.88 4.12
CA ARG A 86 -13.24 -7.07 2.94
C ARG A 86 -11.77 -6.72 2.86
N MET A 87 -11.22 -6.71 1.65
CA MET A 87 -9.84 -6.36 1.37
C MET A 87 -9.77 -5.11 0.50
N ARG A 88 -8.96 -4.14 0.92
CA ARG A 88 -8.72 -2.88 0.20
C ARG A 88 -7.34 -2.92 -0.41
N LEU A 89 -7.30 -2.86 -1.74
CA LEU A 89 -6.08 -2.81 -2.54
C LEU A 89 -5.84 -1.37 -2.98
N LEU A 90 -4.61 -0.87 -2.81
CA LEU A 90 -4.24 0.47 -3.28
C LEU A 90 -3.87 0.38 -4.76
N VAL A 91 -4.54 1.19 -5.57
CA VAL A 91 -4.35 1.26 -7.04
C VAL A 91 -3.98 2.69 -7.44
N ALA A 92 -3.61 2.89 -8.70
CA ALA A 92 -3.27 4.22 -9.20
C ALA A 92 -4.46 5.17 -9.05
N ALA A 93 -4.20 6.46 -8.79
CA ALA A 93 -5.25 7.46 -8.77
C ALA A 93 -5.95 7.53 -10.14
N GLY A 94 -7.28 7.62 -10.13
CA GLY A 94 -8.13 7.57 -11.33
C GLY A 94 -8.64 6.16 -11.64
N SER A 95 -8.01 5.11 -11.12
CA SER A 95 -8.42 3.72 -11.41
C SER A 95 -9.83 3.40 -10.91
N ALA A 96 -10.32 4.03 -9.84
CA ALA A 96 -11.69 3.80 -9.37
C ALA A 96 -12.74 4.36 -10.32
N GLU A 97 -12.45 5.49 -10.99
CA GLU A 97 -13.34 6.13 -11.97
C GLU A 97 -13.34 5.38 -13.31
N GLU A 98 -12.18 4.85 -13.72
CA GLU A 98 -12.03 4.10 -14.97
C GLU A 98 -12.61 2.67 -14.89
N LEU A 99 -12.65 2.10 -13.69
CA LEU A 99 -13.02 0.70 -13.49
C LEU A 99 -14.41 0.32 -14.01
N PRO A 100 -15.49 1.10 -13.79
CA PRO A 100 -16.80 0.79 -14.36
C PRO A 100 -16.76 0.68 -15.88
N GLY A 101 -16.08 1.61 -16.56
CA GLY A 101 -15.92 1.56 -18.02
C GLY A 101 -15.13 0.35 -18.50
N LEU A 102 -14.10 -0.06 -17.74
CA LEU A 102 -13.35 -1.27 -18.03
C LEU A 102 -14.21 -2.54 -17.86
N LEU A 103 -15.01 -2.62 -16.79
CA LEU A 103 -15.90 -3.76 -16.54
C LEU A 103 -16.99 -3.86 -17.59
N ASP A 104 -17.54 -2.73 -18.05
CA ASP A 104 -18.50 -2.70 -19.15
C ASP A 104 -17.87 -3.17 -20.46
N TRP A 105 -16.65 -2.72 -20.77
CA TRP A 105 -15.91 -3.16 -21.95
C TRP A 105 -15.61 -4.66 -21.95
N LEU A 106 -15.34 -5.24 -20.77
CA LEU A 106 -15.14 -6.68 -20.60
C LEU A 106 -16.45 -7.48 -20.60
N GLU A 107 -17.61 -6.82 -20.70
CA GLU A 107 -18.94 -7.41 -20.50
C GLU A 107 -19.12 -8.02 -19.09
N TRP A 108 -18.32 -7.56 -18.12
CA TRP A 108 -18.33 -8.02 -16.73
C TRP A 108 -19.21 -7.16 -15.82
N GLY A 109 -19.76 -6.05 -16.31
CA GLY A 109 -20.62 -5.15 -15.52
C GLY A 109 -21.86 -5.83 -14.91
N ALA A 110 -22.34 -6.93 -15.51
CA ALA A 110 -23.47 -7.72 -14.98
C ALA A 110 -23.06 -8.77 -13.93
N LEU A 111 -21.75 -9.01 -13.74
CA LEU A 111 -21.25 -9.96 -12.76
C LEU A 111 -21.36 -9.37 -11.35
N ALA A 112 -21.79 -10.18 -10.38
CA ALA A 112 -21.85 -9.79 -8.98
C ALA A 112 -20.46 -9.82 -8.34
N LEU A 113 -19.58 -8.91 -8.76
CA LEU A 113 -18.18 -8.85 -8.31
C LEU A 113 -18.02 -8.28 -6.89
N ASP A 114 -19.08 -7.72 -6.28
CA ASP A 114 -19.10 -7.07 -4.95
C ASP A 114 -17.93 -6.07 -4.75
N LEU A 115 -17.63 -5.32 -5.80
CA LEU A 115 -16.65 -4.22 -5.76
C LEU A 115 -17.33 -2.98 -5.16
N ARG A 116 -16.63 -2.25 -4.29
CA ARG A 116 -17.05 -0.93 -3.80
C ARG A 116 -15.89 0.03 -3.71
#